data_AF-A0A251X7Q0-F1
#
_entry.id   AF-A0A251X7Q0-F1
#
_cell.length_a   1.000
_cell.length_b   1.000
_cell.length_c   1.000
_cell.angle_alpha   90.00
_cell.angle_beta   90.00
_cell.angle_gamma   90.00
#
_symmetry.space_group_name_H-M   'P 1'
#
loop_
_entity.id
_entity.type
_entity.pdbx_description
1 polymer ?
#
loop_
_entity_poly.entity_id
_entity_poly.type
_entity_poly.pdbx_seq_one_letter_code
_entity_poly.pdbx_strand_id
1 'polypeptide(L)'
;MMDGHGSVEDIKRALHNQINASIRGMGIRYPDIFSSVFINQEDSMESFHHLVELAQSTPHKLYLLIDEYDNFANEVMVADHSNYETLVMGEGFLKTVFKNIKGLSAGMGIDRVFIAGVSPIVMSDVSSGYNVASNITLMPKFADLCGLHETEVIDVLKQIAQKCQLSEEQQAEALAMMRRFYNGYRFDDNEDKIYNPTLALYFLRYLQEYCKYPKQMLDSNLAMDSNRIGYVASLPHGYEIIARILDPDNPPKIDWPSDKFGVKDMLFGAKDQPFMASLLFYLGVLTFGERDFMGRLTLQIPNLVIRRLYLERLQEMLLPKYEDRESIRHIAEHFYHSGDIEPLCDFVETRFFQVFDNRDYRWANELVIKTAFLTILFNDIFYVMDSEQELNKGYADLSLIVRPDIPKLSHS
;
A
#
# COMPACT_ATOMS: atom_id res chain seq x y z
N MET A 1 -11.17 -11.96 -10.07
CA MET A 1 -11.41 -10.58 -9.61
C MET A 1 -12.77 -10.15 -10.14
N MET A 2 -13.58 -9.56 -9.28
CA MET A 2 -14.82 -8.91 -9.72
C MET A 2 -14.45 -7.65 -10.49
N ASP A 3 -15.19 -7.35 -11.55
CA ASP A 3 -15.03 -6.12 -12.33
C ASP A 3 -16.10 -5.15 -11.82
N GLY A 4 -15.70 -4.04 -11.19
CA GLY A 4 -16.62 -3.07 -10.56
C GLY A 4 -17.40 -2.19 -11.54
N HIS A 5 -17.18 -2.38 -12.83
CA HIS A 5 -17.82 -1.61 -13.89
C HIS A 5 -19.14 -2.27 -14.32
N GLY A 6 -20.27 -1.68 -13.93
CA GLY A 6 -21.59 -2.17 -14.34
C GLY A 6 -22.73 -1.62 -13.50
N SER A 7 -23.95 -2.06 -13.79
CA SER A 7 -25.09 -1.80 -12.92
C SER A 7 -24.97 -2.61 -11.62
N VAL A 8 -25.72 -2.24 -10.58
CA VAL A 8 -25.82 -3.01 -9.33
C VAL A 8 -26.15 -4.49 -9.58
N GLU A 9 -26.97 -4.78 -10.60
CA GLU A 9 -27.34 -6.15 -10.97
C GLU A 9 -26.18 -6.93 -11.61
N ASP A 10 -25.30 -6.26 -12.34
CA ASP A 10 -24.10 -6.88 -12.92
C ASP A 10 -23.10 -7.25 -11.82
N ILE A 11 -22.89 -6.36 -10.85
CA ILE A 11 -22.04 -6.61 -9.67
C ILE A 11 -22.58 -7.78 -8.84
N LYS A 12 -23.90 -7.80 -8.58
CA LYS A 12 -24.55 -8.91 -7.87
C LYS A 12 -24.36 -10.24 -8.59
N ARG A 13 -24.56 -10.27 -9.90
CA ARG A 13 -24.38 -11.46 -10.74
C ARG A 13 -22.92 -11.93 -10.76
N ALA A 14 -21.97 -11.00 -10.85
CA ALA A 14 -20.55 -11.30 -10.79
C ALA A 14 -20.17 -11.97 -9.45
N LEU A 15 -20.69 -11.47 -8.33
CA LEU A 15 -20.45 -12.08 -7.02
C LEU A 15 -21.07 -13.48 -6.91
N HIS A 16 -22.32 -13.67 -7.35
CA HIS A 16 -22.95 -15.00 -7.36
C HIS A 16 -22.13 -15.99 -8.21
N ASN A 17 -21.68 -15.56 -9.39
CA ASN A 17 -20.84 -16.36 -10.27
C ASN A 17 -19.51 -16.74 -9.60
N GLN A 18 -18.87 -15.81 -8.89
CA GLN A 18 -17.60 -16.04 -8.20
C GLN A 18 -17.75 -17.02 -7.02
N ILE A 19 -18.83 -16.89 -6.23
CA ILE A 19 -19.14 -17.81 -5.14
C ILE A 19 -19.42 -19.21 -5.70
N ASN A 20 -20.28 -19.32 -6.72
CA ASN A 20 -20.59 -20.59 -7.37
C ASN A 20 -19.35 -21.22 -8.02
N ALA A 21 -18.44 -20.42 -8.59
CA ALA A 21 -17.16 -20.92 -9.12
C ALA A 21 -16.28 -21.51 -8.02
N SER A 22 -16.22 -20.86 -6.85
CA SER A 22 -15.48 -21.34 -5.68
C SER A 22 -16.06 -22.66 -5.16
N ILE A 23 -17.39 -22.77 -5.10
CA ILE A 23 -18.11 -24.00 -4.73
C ILE A 23 -17.83 -25.13 -5.72
N ARG A 24 -17.89 -24.87 -7.03
CA ARG A 24 -17.50 -25.85 -8.06
C ARG A 24 -16.04 -26.30 -7.90
N GLY A 25 -15.14 -25.38 -7.59
CA GLY A 25 -13.74 -25.68 -7.30
C GLY A 25 -13.57 -26.65 -6.11
N MET A 26 -14.39 -26.52 -5.07
CA MET A 26 -14.45 -27.47 -3.95
C MET A 26 -14.93 -28.85 -4.40
N GLY A 27 -15.97 -28.90 -5.25
CA GLY A 27 -16.46 -30.12 -5.89
C GLY A 27 -15.38 -30.89 -6.64
N ILE A 28 -14.53 -30.18 -7.39
CA ILE A 28 -13.43 -30.76 -8.15
C ILE A 28 -12.29 -31.23 -7.23
N ARG A 29 -11.96 -30.44 -6.20
CA ARG A 29 -10.83 -30.73 -5.30
C ARG A 29 -11.12 -31.88 -4.33
N TYR A 30 -12.37 -32.00 -3.88
CA TYR A 30 -12.80 -33.03 -2.92
C TYR A 30 -14.06 -33.75 -3.43
N PRO A 31 -13.94 -34.54 -4.52
CA PRO A 31 -15.08 -35.17 -5.18
C PRO A 31 -15.80 -36.17 -4.28
N ASP A 32 -15.09 -36.84 -3.37
CA ASP A 32 -15.66 -37.81 -2.43
C ASP A 32 -16.65 -37.17 -1.44
N ILE A 33 -16.53 -35.86 -1.21
CA ILE A 33 -17.37 -35.11 -0.26
C ILE A 33 -18.41 -34.26 -1.01
N PHE A 34 -18.02 -33.61 -2.11
CA PHE A 34 -18.82 -32.57 -2.75
C PHE A 34 -19.27 -32.90 -4.18
N SER A 35 -19.23 -34.17 -4.61
CA SER A 35 -19.65 -34.58 -5.96
C SER A 35 -21.12 -34.27 -6.29
N SER A 36 -21.98 -34.18 -5.29
CA SER A 36 -23.41 -33.88 -5.44
C SER A 36 -23.77 -32.42 -5.13
N VAL A 37 -22.79 -31.51 -5.04
CA VAL A 37 -23.08 -30.12 -4.68
C VAL A 37 -24.00 -29.47 -5.72
N PHE A 38 -25.11 -28.93 -5.24
CA PHE A 38 -26.10 -28.23 -6.05
C PHE A 38 -25.61 -26.82 -6.34
N ILE A 39 -25.83 -26.34 -7.57
CA ILE A 39 -25.48 -24.99 -7.97
C ILE A 39 -26.75 -24.29 -8.48
N ASN A 40 -27.26 -23.35 -7.69
CA ASN A 40 -28.25 -22.38 -8.16
C ASN A 40 -27.51 -21.19 -8.80
N GLN A 41 -27.79 -20.93 -10.09
CA GLN A 41 -27.16 -19.85 -10.84
C GLN A 41 -27.67 -18.45 -10.45
N GLU A 42 -28.90 -18.38 -9.93
CA GLU A 42 -29.56 -17.12 -9.55
C GLU A 42 -29.29 -16.75 -8.09
N ASP A 43 -29.07 -17.74 -7.22
CA ASP A 43 -28.77 -17.53 -5.81
C ASP A 43 -27.64 -18.46 -5.32
N SER A 44 -26.43 -17.94 -5.33
CA SER A 44 -25.27 -18.67 -4.82
C SER A 44 -25.31 -18.96 -3.31
N MET A 45 -26.18 -18.32 -2.53
CA MET A 45 -26.34 -18.64 -1.11
C MET A 45 -26.99 -20.01 -0.92
N GLU A 46 -27.95 -20.38 -1.77
CA GLU A 46 -28.53 -21.74 -1.74
C GLU A 46 -27.46 -22.80 -2.06
N SER A 47 -26.63 -22.55 -3.09
CA SER A 47 -25.48 -23.40 -3.41
C SER A 47 -24.52 -23.52 -2.20
N PHE A 48 -24.28 -22.41 -1.50
CA PHE A 48 -23.38 -22.36 -0.38
C PHE A 48 -23.92 -23.13 0.83
N HIS A 49 -25.21 -22.97 1.16
CA HIS A 49 -25.87 -23.73 2.22
C HIS A 49 -25.75 -25.24 1.98
N HIS A 50 -26.03 -25.70 0.76
CA HIS A 50 -25.90 -27.13 0.45
C HIS A 50 -24.44 -27.63 0.57
N LEU A 51 -23.44 -26.83 0.18
CA LEU A 51 -22.04 -27.17 0.42
C LEU A 51 -21.73 -27.30 1.92
N VAL A 52 -22.28 -26.41 2.76
CA VAL A 52 -22.10 -26.50 4.21
C VAL A 52 -22.76 -27.75 4.79
N GLU A 53 -23.98 -28.08 4.37
CA GLU A 53 -24.68 -29.30 4.78
C GLU A 53 -23.89 -30.57 4.42
N LEU A 54 -23.33 -30.62 3.20
CA LEU A 54 -22.45 -31.72 2.78
C LEU A 54 -21.22 -31.81 3.67
N ALA A 55 -20.58 -30.68 3.98
CA ALA A 55 -19.41 -30.65 4.87
C ALA A 55 -19.78 -31.13 6.29
N GLN A 56 -20.94 -30.74 6.82
CA GLN A 56 -21.44 -31.15 8.13
C GLN A 56 -21.70 -32.66 8.24
N SER A 57 -21.97 -33.33 7.12
CA SER A 57 -22.11 -34.79 7.09
C SER A 57 -20.78 -35.54 7.25
N THR A 58 -19.66 -34.81 7.32
CA THR A 58 -18.30 -35.35 7.45
C THR A 58 -17.67 -34.98 8.81
N PRO A 59 -16.59 -35.66 9.24
CA PRO A 59 -15.83 -35.24 10.41
C PRO A 59 -14.96 -33.99 10.16
N HIS A 60 -14.96 -33.43 8.94
CA HIS A 60 -14.11 -32.31 8.57
C HIS A 60 -14.76 -30.96 8.89
N LYS A 61 -13.92 -30.01 9.30
CA LYS A 61 -14.35 -28.64 9.59
C LYS A 61 -14.26 -27.79 8.32
N LEU A 62 -15.29 -26.99 8.05
CA LEU A 62 -15.30 -26.05 6.94
C LEU A 62 -14.81 -24.67 7.41
N TYR A 63 -13.74 -24.18 6.77
CA TYR A 63 -13.20 -22.84 7.01
C TYR A 63 -13.49 -21.97 5.78
N LEU A 64 -14.02 -20.78 6.01
CA LEU A 64 -14.27 -19.79 4.95
C LEU A 64 -13.18 -18.73 4.98
N LEU A 65 -12.46 -18.57 3.87
CA LEU A 65 -11.50 -17.50 3.66
C LEU A 65 -12.08 -16.52 2.64
N ILE A 66 -12.14 -15.25 3.01
CA ILE A 66 -12.58 -14.16 2.14
C ILE A 66 -11.41 -13.21 1.99
N ASP A 67 -10.89 -13.11 0.78
CA ASP A 67 -9.81 -12.19 0.44
C ASP A 67 -10.35 -11.01 -0.38
N GLU A 68 -9.65 -9.87 -0.32
CA GLU A 68 -10.00 -8.62 -0.98
C GLU A 68 -11.48 -8.22 -0.78
N TYR A 69 -12.00 -8.43 0.44
CA TYR A 69 -13.42 -8.16 0.74
C TYR A 69 -13.81 -6.68 0.50
N ASP A 70 -12.83 -5.78 0.49
CA ASP A 70 -12.92 -4.36 0.24
C ASP A 70 -12.71 -3.94 -1.22
N ASN A 71 -12.42 -4.88 -2.15
CA ASN A 71 -12.15 -4.55 -3.56
C ASN A 71 -13.25 -3.71 -4.20
N PHE A 72 -14.51 -4.06 -3.92
CA PHE A 72 -15.64 -3.30 -4.44
C PHE A 72 -15.68 -1.86 -3.89
N ALA A 73 -15.19 -1.61 -2.68
CA ALA A 73 -15.08 -0.27 -2.14
C ALA A 73 -13.96 0.51 -2.80
N ASN A 74 -12.82 -0.14 -3.08
CA ASN A 74 -11.72 0.48 -3.81
C ASN A 74 -12.16 0.91 -5.23
N GLU A 75 -12.90 0.07 -5.95
CA GLU A 75 -13.39 0.37 -7.30
C GLU A 75 -14.42 1.51 -7.29
N VAL A 76 -15.28 1.55 -6.28
CA VAL A 76 -16.35 2.55 -6.20
C VAL A 76 -15.89 3.86 -5.56
N MET A 77 -14.80 3.88 -4.80
CA MET A 77 -14.13 5.14 -4.40
C MET A 77 -13.59 5.93 -5.59
N VAL A 78 -13.34 5.24 -6.71
CA VAL A 78 -12.85 5.82 -7.96
C VAL A 78 -14.00 6.06 -8.96
N ALA A 79 -15.13 5.35 -8.81
CA ALA A 79 -16.30 5.43 -9.68
C ALA A 79 -17.49 6.19 -9.05
N ASP A 80 -18.62 6.30 -9.77
CA ASP A 80 -19.79 7.06 -9.33
C ASP A 80 -20.38 6.52 -8.00
N HIS A 81 -20.54 7.40 -7.01
CA HIS A 81 -20.93 7.10 -5.63
C HIS A 81 -22.36 6.51 -5.52
N SER A 82 -23.19 6.66 -6.56
CA SER A 82 -24.60 6.25 -6.60
C SER A 82 -24.82 4.73 -6.52
N ASN A 83 -23.95 3.94 -7.15
CA ASN A 83 -24.04 2.47 -7.14
C ASN A 83 -23.68 1.88 -5.77
N TYR A 84 -22.84 2.57 -5.00
CA TYR A 84 -22.36 2.10 -3.70
C TYR A 84 -23.46 2.02 -2.65
N GLU A 85 -24.24 3.09 -2.51
CA GLU A 85 -25.29 3.19 -1.49
C GLU A 85 -26.28 2.04 -1.63
N THR A 86 -26.61 1.65 -2.88
CA THR A 86 -27.53 0.57 -3.18
C THR A 86 -26.98 -0.82 -2.79
N LEU A 87 -25.67 -1.04 -2.89
CA LEU A 87 -25.02 -2.31 -2.58
C LEU A 87 -24.83 -2.56 -1.08
N VAL A 88 -24.59 -1.49 -0.31
CA VAL A 88 -24.14 -1.57 1.09
C VAL A 88 -25.14 -0.97 2.08
N MET A 89 -25.88 0.09 1.74
CA MET A 89 -26.85 0.69 2.66
C MET A 89 -28.18 -0.09 2.69
N GLY A 90 -28.85 -0.10 3.85
CA GLY A 90 -30.16 -0.75 4.03
C GLY A 90 -30.10 -2.27 4.15
N GLU A 91 -30.88 -2.98 3.32
CA GLU A 91 -30.82 -4.44 3.08
C GLU A 91 -30.02 -4.75 1.80
N GLY A 92 -28.90 -4.04 1.60
CA GLY A 92 -28.00 -4.27 0.48
C GLY A 92 -27.53 -5.72 0.38
N PHE A 93 -27.29 -6.19 -0.84
CA PHE A 93 -26.98 -7.58 -1.14
C PHE A 93 -25.78 -8.14 -0.37
N LEU A 94 -24.71 -7.36 -0.18
CA LEU A 94 -23.54 -7.78 0.59
C LEU A 94 -23.89 -8.07 2.06
N LYS A 95 -24.75 -7.25 2.66
CA LYS A 95 -25.23 -7.48 4.02
C LYS A 95 -26.00 -8.79 4.13
N THR A 96 -26.75 -9.18 3.10
CA THR A 96 -27.43 -10.48 3.03
C THR A 96 -26.45 -11.64 2.97
N VAL A 97 -25.39 -11.55 2.17
CA VAL A 97 -24.32 -12.57 2.11
C VAL A 97 -23.66 -12.73 3.48
N PHE A 98 -23.22 -11.64 4.11
CA PHE A 98 -22.59 -11.69 5.42
C PHE A 98 -23.55 -12.17 6.52
N LYS A 99 -24.84 -11.81 6.47
CA LYS A 99 -25.85 -12.35 7.40
C LYS A 99 -26.00 -13.87 7.27
N ASN A 100 -25.95 -14.41 6.06
CA ASN A 100 -25.95 -15.87 5.83
C ASN A 100 -24.69 -16.51 6.42
N ILE A 101 -23.50 -15.96 6.12
CA ILE A 101 -22.24 -16.44 6.69
C ILE A 101 -22.28 -16.41 8.22
N LYS A 102 -22.84 -15.34 8.81
CA LYS A 102 -22.99 -15.21 10.27
C LYS A 102 -23.82 -16.34 10.83
N GLY A 103 -24.99 -16.60 10.23
CA GLY A 103 -25.84 -17.72 10.62
C GLY A 103 -25.08 -19.05 10.57
N LEU A 104 -24.45 -19.34 9.44
CA LEU A 104 -23.69 -20.58 9.24
C LEU A 104 -22.50 -20.74 10.20
N SER A 105 -21.85 -19.64 10.58
CA SER A 105 -20.74 -19.63 11.56
C SER A 105 -21.18 -19.74 13.02
N ALA A 106 -22.48 -19.59 13.32
CA ALA A 106 -23.03 -19.70 14.67
C ALA A 106 -23.29 -21.16 15.09
N GLY A 107 -22.43 -22.09 14.68
CA GLY A 107 -22.57 -23.54 14.93
C GLY A 107 -23.38 -24.30 13.87
N MET A 108 -23.73 -23.65 12.76
CA MET A 108 -24.50 -24.25 11.65
C MET A 108 -23.61 -24.65 10.47
N GLY A 109 -22.34 -25.00 10.73
CA GLY A 109 -21.49 -25.76 9.81
C GLY A 109 -20.20 -25.08 9.34
N ILE A 110 -20.07 -23.76 9.48
CA ILE A 110 -18.79 -23.07 9.31
C ILE A 110 -18.09 -22.98 10.67
N ASP A 111 -16.88 -23.53 10.78
CA ASP A 111 -16.13 -23.57 12.05
C ASP A 111 -15.32 -22.28 12.28
N ARG A 112 -14.77 -21.72 11.20
CA ARG A 112 -13.94 -20.50 11.21
C ARG A 112 -14.18 -19.68 9.94
N VAL A 113 -14.19 -18.36 10.12
CA VAL A 113 -14.20 -17.39 9.02
C VAL A 113 -13.00 -16.48 9.20
N PHE A 114 -12.22 -16.29 8.14
CA PHE A 114 -11.10 -15.34 8.09
C PHE A 114 -11.32 -14.40 6.92
N ILE A 115 -11.21 -13.11 7.18
CA ILE A 115 -11.50 -12.06 6.21
C ILE A 115 -10.28 -11.15 6.14
N ALA A 116 -9.74 -10.97 4.94
CA ALA A 116 -8.59 -10.13 4.65
C ALA A 116 -8.94 -9.14 3.53
N GLY A 117 -8.31 -7.98 3.59
CA GLY A 117 -8.44 -6.88 2.65
C GLY A 117 -7.52 -5.74 3.07
N VAL A 118 -7.50 -4.68 2.27
CA VAL A 118 -6.59 -3.55 2.52
C VAL A 118 -7.26 -2.51 3.40
N SER A 119 -8.50 -2.15 3.08
CA SER A 119 -9.20 -1.05 3.72
C SER A 119 -10.29 -1.53 4.68
N PRO A 120 -10.42 -0.91 5.87
CA PRO A 120 -11.47 -1.23 6.83
C PRO A 120 -12.87 -0.70 6.45
N ILE A 121 -13.03 -0.05 5.28
CA ILE A 121 -14.26 0.66 4.85
C ILE A 121 -15.53 -0.15 5.04
N VAL A 122 -15.49 -1.40 4.59
CA VAL A 122 -16.68 -2.22 4.38
C VAL A 122 -17.15 -2.84 5.68
N MET A 123 -16.23 -3.19 6.59
CA MET A 123 -16.60 -3.84 7.85
C MET A 123 -17.52 -2.96 8.67
N SER A 124 -17.31 -1.65 8.71
CA SER A 124 -18.14 -0.73 9.48
C SER A 124 -19.61 -0.71 9.04
N ASP A 125 -19.91 -0.73 7.73
CA ASP A 125 -21.31 -0.67 7.26
C ASP A 125 -21.97 -2.05 7.22
N VAL A 126 -21.19 -3.09 6.93
CA VAL A 126 -21.64 -4.49 6.98
C VAL A 126 -21.72 -5.00 8.43
N SER A 127 -21.12 -4.31 9.40
CA SER A 127 -21.07 -4.71 10.82
C SER A 127 -22.46 -4.96 11.42
N SER A 128 -23.50 -4.25 10.98
CA SER A 128 -24.87 -4.53 11.43
C SER A 128 -25.36 -5.94 11.01
N GLY A 129 -24.85 -6.47 9.90
CA GLY A 129 -25.07 -7.86 9.45
C GLY A 129 -24.05 -8.87 9.99
N TYR A 130 -22.84 -8.44 10.39
CA TYR A 130 -21.72 -9.31 10.78
C TYR A 130 -20.95 -8.88 12.05
N ASN A 131 -21.66 -8.45 13.10
CA ASN A 131 -21.05 -8.00 14.38
C ASN A 131 -20.36 -9.09 15.23
N VAL A 132 -20.06 -10.26 14.65
CA VAL A 132 -19.38 -11.38 15.33
C VAL A 132 -17.88 -11.44 14.98
N ALA A 133 -17.43 -10.67 13.98
CA ALA A 133 -16.03 -10.60 13.62
C ALA A 133 -15.20 -9.91 14.71
N SER A 134 -14.02 -10.45 14.98
CA SER A 134 -12.99 -9.79 15.78
C SER A 134 -11.98 -9.16 14.84
N ASN A 135 -11.81 -7.83 14.92
CA ASN A 135 -10.75 -7.15 14.18
C ASN A 135 -9.40 -7.46 14.86
N ILE A 136 -8.48 -8.05 14.11
CA ILE A 136 -7.16 -8.46 14.60
C ILE A 136 -6.00 -7.67 13.97
N THR A 137 -6.29 -6.71 13.08
CA THR A 137 -5.31 -6.01 12.23
C THR A 137 -4.17 -5.36 13.03
N LEU A 138 -4.49 -4.75 14.18
CA LEU A 138 -3.52 -4.05 15.04
C LEU A 138 -3.19 -4.84 16.31
N MET A 139 -3.44 -6.16 16.34
CA MET A 139 -3.03 -6.98 17.48
C MET A 139 -1.53 -7.28 17.38
N PRO A 140 -0.73 -7.04 18.44
CA PRO A 140 0.73 -7.19 18.39
C PRO A 140 1.20 -8.56 17.90
N LYS A 141 0.50 -9.63 18.32
CA LYS A 141 0.80 -11.02 17.93
C LYS A 141 0.68 -11.33 16.42
N PHE A 142 0.16 -10.41 15.62
CA PHE A 142 0.02 -10.53 14.17
C PHE A 142 0.75 -9.40 13.42
N ALA A 143 1.52 -8.56 14.12
CA ALA A 143 2.16 -7.39 13.52
C ALA A 143 3.19 -7.75 12.43
N ASP A 144 3.81 -8.93 12.52
CA ASP A 144 4.80 -9.43 11.55
C ASP A 144 4.23 -10.45 10.55
N LEU A 145 2.93 -10.80 10.66
CA LEU A 145 2.29 -11.92 9.93
C LEU A 145 2.49 -11.84 8.40
N CYS A 146 2.52 -10.63 7.85
CA CYS A 146 2.57 -10.36 6.41
C CYS A 146 3.91 -9.74 5.96
N GLY A 147 5.00 -9.90 6.74
CA GLY A 147 6.33 -9.43 6.38
C GLY A 147 7.40 -10.51 6.46
N LEU A 148 8.63 -10.15 6.11
CA LEU A 148 9.81 -10.98 6.34
C LEU A 148 10.74 -10.30 7.34
N HIS A 149 11.32 -11.07 8.23
CA HIS A 149 12.37 -10.62 9.15
C HIS A 149 13.71 -10.50 8.43
N GLU A 150 14.59 -9.64 8.94
CA GLU A 150 15.93 -9.46 8.36
C GLU A 150 16.74 -10.77 8.34
N THR A 151 16.59 -11.60 9.37
CA THR A 151 17.24 -12.92 9.47
C THR A 151 16.84 -13.84 8.32
N GLU A 152 15.54 -13.87 7.96
CA GLU A 152 15.02 -14.66 6.86
C GLU A 152 15.58 -14.17 5.51
N VAL A 153 15.64 -12.85 5.32
CA VAL A 153 16.24 -12.24 4.12
C VAL A 153 17.73 -12.58 4.02
N ILE A 154 18.46 -12.49 5.12
CA ILE A 154 19.89 -12.84 5.20
C ILE A 154 20.12 -14.30 4.80
N ASP A 155 19.29 -15.22 5.29
CA ASP A 155 19.47 -16.65 5.06
C ASP A 155 19.21 -17.05 3.60
N VAL A 156 18.23 -16.42 2.94
CA VAL A 156 18.01 -16.58 1.50
C VAL A 156 19.15 -15.92 0.70
N LEU A 157 19.57 -14.71 1.08
CA LEU A 157 20.64 -13.99 0.41
C LEU A 157 21.98 -14.75 0.46
N LYS A 158 22.32 -15.38 1.59
CA LYS A 158 23.51 -16.24 1.72
C LYS A 158 23.50 -17.39 0.71
N GLN A 159 22.36 -18.06 0.52
CA GLN A 159 22.24 -19.15 -0.45
C GLN A 159 22.42 -18.66 -1.88
N ILE A 160 21.86 -17.49 -2.21
CA ILE A 160 22.01 -16.88 -3.53
C ILE A 160 23.47 -16.41 -3.75
N ALA A 161 24.08 -15.79 -2.74
CA ALA A 161 25.46 -15.32 -2.79
C ALA A 161 26.45 -16.47 -3.08
N GLN A 162 26.26 -17.63 -2.46
CA GLN A 162 27.04 -18.83 -2.75
C GLN A 162 26.87 -19.29 -4.20
N LYS A 163 25.63 -19.35 -4.70
CA LYS A 163 25.33 -19.76 -6.08
C LYS A 163 25.92 -18.79 -7.11
N CYS A 164 25.83 -17.49 -6.85
CA CYS A 164 26.31 -16.42 -7.71
C CYS A 164 27.78 -16.05 -7.49
N GLN A 165 28.46 -16.68 -6.53
CA GLN A 165 29.87 -16.41 -6.17
C GLN A 165 30.10 -14.93 -5.82
N LEU A 166 29.15 -14.31 -5.10
CA LEU A 166 29.27 -12.94 -4.63
C LEU A 166 30.31 -12.86 -3.50
N SER A 167 31.10 -11.79 -3.47
CA SER A 167 31.98 -11.51 -2.35
C SER A 167 31.18 -11.14 -1.09
N GLU A 168 31.81 -11.20 0.08
CA GLU A 168 31.19 -10.74 1.34
C GLU A 168 30.77 -9.26 1.26
N GLU A 169 31.55 -8.44 0.56
CA GLU A 169 31.24 -7.02 0.31
C GLU A 169 29.97 -6.86 -0.54
N GLN A 170 29.87 -7.59 -1.65
CA GLN A 170 28.67 -7.57 -2.51
C GLN A 170 27.44 -8.09 -1.78
N GLN A 171 27.59 -9.10 -0.92
CA GLN A 171 26.50 -9.61 -0.10
C GLN A 171 26.03 -8.57 0.92
N ALA A 172 26.97 -7.91 1.62
CA ALA A 172 26.65 -6.86 2.58
C ALA A 172 25.97 -5.66 1.90
N GLU A 173 26.43 -5.31 0.70
CA GLU A 173 25.87 -4.27 -0.14
C GLU A 173 24.43 -4.60 -0.59
N ALA A 174 24.19 -5.81 -1.08
CA ALA A 174 22.86 -6.28 -1.45
C ALA A 174 21.89 -6.21 -0.26
N LEU A 175 22.32 -6.64 0.93
CA LEU A 175 21.51 -6.54 2.15
C LEU A 175 21.22 -5.08 2.51
N ALA A 176 22.23 -4.20 2.46
CA ALA A 176 22.07 -2.78 2.77
C ALA A 176 21.08 -2.09 1.83
N MET A 177 21.12 -2.41 0.53
CA MET A 177 20.14 -1.92 -0.43
C MET A 177 18.74 -2.44 -0.14
N MET A 178 18.58 -3.76 0.06
CA MET A 178 17.28 -4.34 0.39
C MET A 178 16.70 -3.71 1.67
N ARG A 179 17.54 -3.42 2.67
CA ARG A 179 17.13 -2.74 3.90
C ARG A 179 16.59 -1.33 3.61
N ARG A 180 17.26 -0.54 2.77
CA ARG A 180 16.84 0.84 2.43
C ARG A 180 15.58 0.89 1.56
N PHE A 181 15.46 -0.02 0.61
CA PHE A 181 14.36 -0.01 -0.35
C PHE A 181 13.13 -0.79 0.12
N TYR A 182 13.29 -1.85 0.92
CA TYR A 182 12.21 -2.82 1.16
C TYR A 182 11.90 -3.10 2.63
N ASN A 183 12.81 -2.81 3.57
CA ASN A 183 12.53 -2.85 5.01
C ASN A 183 12.00 -1.50 5.49
N GLY A 184 11.19 -1.49 6.54
CA GLY A 184 10.70 -0.26 7.12
C GLY A 184 9.36 -0.36 7.82
N TYR A 185 8.60 -1.41 7.49
CA TYR A 185 7.24 -1.58 7.98
C TYR A 185 7.24 -2.00 9.44
N ARG A 186 6.38 -1.36 10.23
CA ARG A 186 6.13 -1.63 11.64
C ARG A 186 4.67 -1.38 11.96
N PHE A 187 4.04 -2.34 12.63
CA PHE A 187 2.62 -2.30 12.96
C PHE A 187 2.35 -2.48 14.47
N ASP A 188 3.41 -2.61 15.26
CA ASP A 188 3.41 -2.57 16.73
C ASP A 188 4.63 -1.80 17.23
N ASP A 189 4.53 -1.15 18.39
CA ASP A 189 5.62 -0.35 18.95
C ASP A 189 6.81 -1.19 19.44
N ASN A 190 6.60 -2.46 19.76
CA ASN A 190 7.59 -3.34 20.39
C ASN A 190 8.22 -4.34 19.43
N GLU A 191 7.76 -4.37 18.17
CA GLU A 191 8.24 -5.31 17.16
C GLU A 191 9.27 -4.66 16.24
N ASP A 192 10.17 -5.49 15.74
CA ASP A 192 11.17 -5.09 14.75
C ASP A 192 10.52 -4.73 13.42
N LYS A 193 11.25 -3.92 12.62
CA LYS A 193 10.79 -3.58 11.27
C LYS A 193 10.89 -4.80 10.35
N ILE A 194 9.86 -5.00 9.53
CA ILE A 194 9.75 -6.09 8.58
C ILE A 194 9.85 -5.61 7.13
N TYR A 195 10.33 -6.50 6.27
CA TYR A 195 10.43 -6.30 4.84
C TYR A 195 9.09 -6.55 4.16
N ASN A 196 8.78 -5.75 3.14
CA ASN A 196 7.70 -6.07 2.20
C ASN A 196 8.06 -7.35 1.42
N PRO A 197 7.29 -8.44 1.55
CA PRO A 197 7.65 -9.73 0.94
C PRO A 197 7.73 -9.66 -0.58
N THR A 198 6.78 -8.97 -1.24
CA THR A 198 6.73 -8.86 -2.70
C THR A 198 7.99 -8.21 -3.25
N LEU A 199 8.40 -7.10 -2.65
CA LEU A 199 9.60 -6.37 -3.07
C LEU A 199 10.90 -7.10 -2.73
N ALA A 200 10.99 -7.70 -1.54
CA ALA A 200 12.14 -8.50 -1.15
C ALA A 200 12.32 -9.70 -2.10
N LEU A 201 11.23 -10.42 -2.39
CA LEU A 201 11.24 -11.55 -3.32
C LEU A 201 11.52 -11.13 -4.76
N TYR A 202 11.06 -9.96 -5.19
CA TYR A 202 11.42 -9.39 -6.50
C TYR A 202 12.94 -9.26 -6.65
N PHE A 203 13.60 -8.61 -5.67
CA PHE A 203 15.04 -8.42 -5.69
C PHE A 203 15.80 -9.75 -5.61
N LEU A 204 15.44 -10.63 -4.67
CA LEU A 204 16.12 -11.90 -4.46
C LEU A 204 16.00 -12.81 -5.69
N ARG A 205 14.83 -12.87 -6.33
CA ARG A 205 14.60 -13.64 -7.55
C ARG A 205 15.44 -13.10 -8.71
N TYR A 206 15.48 -11.78 -8.89
CA TYR A 206 16.31 -11.17 -9.93
C TYR A 206 17.80 -11.48 -9.69
N LEU A 207 18.27 -11.34 -8.46
CA LEU A 207 19.65 -11.67 -8.09
C LEU A 207 19.96 -13.15 -8.32
N GLN A 208 19.04 -14.05 -7.97
CA GLN A 208 19.22 -15.50 -8.14
C GLN A 208 19.31 -15.92 -9.62
N GLU A 209 18.59 -15.24 -10.51
CA GLU A 209 18.51 -15.57 -11.93
C GLU A 209 19.66 -14.93 -12.72
N TYR A 210 20.00 -13.68 -12.43
CA TYR A 210 20.93 -12.88 -13.24
C TYR A 210 22.28 -12.62 -12.56
N CYS A 211 22.42 -12.95 -11.27
CA CYS A 211 23.58 -12.60 -10.44
C CYS A 211 23.96 -11.11 -10.53
N LYS A 212 22.94 -10.26 -10.68
CA LYS A 212 23.01 -8.81 -10.78
C LYS A 212 21.85 -8.21 -10.00
N TYR A 213 21.97 -6.95 -9.63
CA TYR A 213 20.87 -6.25 -8.98
C TYR A 213 19.86 -5.74 -10.01
N PRO A 214 18.58 -5.65 -9.65
CA PRO A 214 17.58 -5.07 -10.52
C PRO A 214 17.87 -3.58 -10.74
N LYS A 215 17.83 -3.14 -12.00
CA LYS A 215 17.98 -1.71 -12.33
C LYS A 215 16.81 -0.89 -11.79
N GLN A 216 15.59 -1.40 -11.92
CA GLN A 216 14.39 -0.81 -11.33
C GLN A 216 14.17 -1.41 -9.95
N MET A 217 14.11 -0.58 -8.92
CA MET A 217 13.89 -1.06 -7.54
C MET A 217 12.41 -1.27 -7.23
N LEU A 218 11.53 -0.57 -7.95
CA LEU A 218 10.08 -0.70 -7.87
C LEU A 218 9.60 -1.79 -8.85
N ASP A 219 8.87 -2.78 -8.32
CA ASP A 219 8.07 -3.67 -9.16
C ASP A 219 6.81 -2.91 -9.63
N SER A 220 6.54 -2.93 -10.94
CA SER A 220 5.32 -2.34 -11.53
C SER A 220 4.03 -2.86 -10.90
N ASN A 221 4.05 -4.03 -10.25
CA ASN A 221 2.90 -4.57 -9.51
C ASN A 221 2.46 -3.68 -8.34
N LEU A 222 3.28 -2.73 -7.87
CA LEU A 222 2.90 -1.73 -6.86
C LEU A 222 2.31 -0.43 -7.43
N ALA A 223 2.05 -0.36 -8.75
CA ALA A 223 1.43 0.83 -9.36
C ALA A 223 0.07 1.20 -8.76
N MET A 224 -0.66 0.24 -8.17
CA MET A 224 -1.92 0.49 -7.46
C MET A 224 -1.76 1.43 -6.26
N ASP A 225 -0.60 1.44 -5.61
CA ASP A 225 -0.35 2.29 -4.44
C ASP A 225 -0.17 3.77 -4.81
N SER A 226 0.26 4.07 -6.04
CA SER A 226 0.29 5.45 -6.55
C SER A 226 -1.12 6.04 -6.70
N ASN A 227 -2.07 5.27 -7.26
CA ASN A 227 -3.46 5.70 -7.40
C ASN A 227 -4.11 5.98 -6.04
N ARG A 228 -3.76 5.18 -5.02
CA ARG A 228 -4.23 5.31 -3.63
C ARG A 228 -3.75 6.60 -2.97
N ILE A 229 -2.45 6.91 -3.06
CA ILE A 229 -1.92 8.22 -2.64
C ILE A 229 -2.65 9.32 -3.40
N GLY A 230 -2.89 9.09 -4.69
CA GLY A 230 -3.55 10.04 -5.53
C GLY A 230 -5.00 10.35 -5.19
N TYR A 231 -5.75 9.37 -4.71
CA TYR A 231 -7.07 9.58 -4.13
C TYR A 231 -6.98 10.50 -2.90
N VAL A 232 -6.11 10.19 -1.93
CA VAL A 232 -5.96 11.01 -0.71
C VAL A 232 -5.55 12.44 -1.05
N ALA A 233 -4.64 12.60 -2.02
CA ALA A 233 -4.19 13.91 -2.47
C ALA A 233 -5.31 14.76 -3.11
N SER A 234 -6.35 14.10 -3.65
CA SER A 234 -7.53 14.78 -4.24
C SER A 234 -8.56 15.23 -3.20
N LEU A 235 -8.48 14.73 -1.96
CA LEU A 235 -9.38 15.12 -0.87
C LEU A 235 -9.10 16.58 -0.42
N PRO A 236 -10.07 17.25 0.24
CA PRO A 236 -9.83 18.55 0.87
C PRO A 236 -8.64 18.47 1.83
N HIS A 237 -7.67 19.39 1.70
CA HIS A 237 -6.39 19.37 2.44
C HIS A 237 -5.51 18.13 2.19
N GLY A 238 -5.81 17.34 1.16
CA GLY A 238 -5.03 16.16 0.75
C GLY A 238 -3.59 16.51 0.36
N TYR A 239 -3.41 17.56 -0.42
CA TYR A 239 -2.07 18.06 -0.77
C TYR A 239 -1.21 18.38 0.46
N GLU A 240 -1.81 19.06 1.44
CA GLU A 240 -1.14 19.47 2.67
C GLU A 240 -0.58 18.29 3.46
N ILE A 241 -1.36 17.20 3.57
CA ILE A 241 -0.91 15.99 4.27
C ILE A 241 0.17 15.25 3.49
N ILE A 242 0.05 15.16 2.15
CA ILE A 242 1.07 14.53 1.30
C ILE A 242 2.41 15.27 1.40
N ALA A 243 2.40 16.60 1.34
CA ALA A 243 3.60 17.42 1.52
C ALA A 243 4.19 17.26 2.92
N ARG A 244 3.35 17.27 3.97
CA ARG A 244 3.78 17.09 5.37
C ARG A 244 4.38 15.70 5.62
N ILE A 245 3.91 14.65 4.95
CA ILE A 245 4.46 13.28 5.10
C ILE A 245 5.92 13.20 4.64
N LEU A 246 6.32 14.05 3.69
CA LEU A 246 7.71 14.13 3.24
C LEU A 246 8.58 15.01 4.13
N ASP A 247 8.00 15.67 5.14
CA ASP A 247 8.72 16.43 6.15
C ASP A 247 9.16 15.50 7.30
N PRO A 248 10.45 15.14 7.38
CA PRO A 248 10.96 14.32 8.48
C PRO A 248 10.84 15.01 9.85
N ASP A 249 10.83 16.35 9.91
CA ASP A 249 10.76 17.11 11.16
C ASP A 249 9.34 17.19 11.72
N ASN A 250 8.34 17.19 10.84
CA ASN A 250 6.94 17.35 11.20
C ASN A 250 6.03 16.23 10.67
N PRO A 251 6.35 14.95 10.96
CA PRO A 251 5.56 13.84 10.48
C PRO A 251 4.13 13.88 11.05
N PRO A 252 3.14 13.32 10.35
CA PRO A 252 1.77 13.26 10.84
C PRO A 252 1.69 12.46 12.15
N LYS A 253 0.94 13.01 13.11
CA LYS A 253 0.74 12.42 14.44
C LYS A 253 -0.72 12.12 14.67
N ILE A 254 -1.02 10.95 15.19
CA ILE A 254 -2.36 10.49 15.53
C ILE A 254 -2.36 9.83 16.90
N ASP A 255 -3.48 9.84 17.61
CA ASP A 255 -3.59 9.11 18.88
C ASP A 255 -3.58 7.60 18.63
N TRP A 256 -4.32 7.17 17.61
CA TRP A 256 -4.41 5.79 17.15
C TRP A 256 -4.99 5.74 15.72
N PRO A 257 -4.65 4.73 14.87
CA PRO A 257 -5.30 4.56 13.58
C PRO A 257 -6.81 4.46 13.72
N SER A 258 -7.55 5.29 12.99
CA SER A 258 -9.01 5.24 12.95
C SER A 258 -9.46 3.89 12.39
N ASP A 259 -10.56 3.34 12.89
CA ASP A 259 -11.26 2.19 12.30
C ASP A 259 -12.59 2.61 11.64
N LYS A 260 -12.89 3.91 11.64
CA LYS A 260 -14.14 4.51 11.15
C LYS A 260 -14.03 4.94 9.70
N PHE A 261 -13.93 3.97 8.82
CA PHE A 261 -13.92 4.19 7.38
C PHE A 261 -15.24 3.82 6.72
N GLY A 262 -16.31 3.79 7.51
CA GLY A 262 -17.64 3.51 7.01
C GLY A 262 -18.02 4.47 5.90
N VAL A 263 -18.99 4.08 5.11
CA VAL A 263 -19.32 4.72 3.85
C VAL A 263 -19.90 6.08 4.08
N LYS A 264 -20.66 6.24 5.16
CA LYS A 264 -21.08 7.56 5.62
C LYS A 264 -19.90 8.44 5.99
N ASP A 265 -18.87 7.88 6.63
CA ASP A 265 -17.67 8.62 7.00
C ASP A 265 -16.82 8.94 5.76
N MET A 266 -16.76 8.05 4.78
CA MET A 266 -16.08 8.25 3.49
C MET A 266 -16.80 9.26 2.59
N LEU A 267 -18.13 9.26 2.54
CA LEU A 267 -18.91 10.20 1.72
C LEU A 267 -19.09 11.56 2.39
N PHE A 268 -19.44 11.57 3.68
CA PHE A 268 -19.94 12.76 4.39
C PHE A 268 -19.09 13.16 5.59
N GLY A 269 -18.25 12.27 6.10
CA GLY A 269 -17.39 12.55 7.25
C GLY A 269 -16.30 13.58 6.95
N ALA A 270 -15.86 14.27 8.01
CA ALA A 270 -14.74 15.19 7.93
C ALA A 270 -13.48 14.44 7.50
N LYS A 271 -12.83 14.92 6.43
CA LYS A 271 -11.57 14.37 5.90
C LYS A 271 -10.41 15.11 6.56
N ASP A 272 -10.31 14.97 7.88
CA ASP A 272 -9.26 15.61 8.65
C ASP A 272 -7.92 14.87 8.53
N GLN A 273 -6.87 15.44 9.12
CA GLN A 273 -5.54 14.85 9.07
C GLN A 273 -5.49 13.43 9.69
N PRO A 274 -6.06 13.15 10.88
CA PRO A 274 -6.09 11.78 11.42
C PRO A 274 -6.77 10.77 10.51
N PHE A 275 -7.87 11.15 9.85
CA PHE A 275 -8.56 10.31 8.88
C PHE A 275 -7.66 9.96 7.70
N MET A 276 -7.09 10.98 7.04
CA MET A 276 -6.24 10.77 5.86
C MET A 276 -4.95 10.02 6.21
N ALA A 277 -4.33 10.31 7.35
CA ALA A 277 -3.13 9.62 7.81
C ALA A 277 -3.42 8.13 8.12
N SER A 278 -4.55 7.84 8.76
CA SER A 278 -4.99 6.47 9.03
C SER A 278 -5.29 5.73 7.72
N LEU A 279 -5.91 6.39 6.74
CA LEU A 279 -6.20 5.79 5.44
C LEU A 279 -4.91 5.39 4.72
N LEU A 280 -3.94 6.31 4.65
CA LEU A 280 -2.61 6.05 4.08
C LEU A 280 -1.88 4.92 4.81
N PHE A 281 -2.08 4.77 6.13
CA PHE A 281 -1.56 3.63 6.89
C PHE A 281 -2.18 2.30 6.44
N TYR A 282 -3.51 2.18 6.36
CA TYR A 282 -4.15 0.93 5.89
C TYR A 282 -3.82 0.60 4.44
N LEU A 283 -3.61 1.62 3.60
CA LEU A 283 -3.18 1.45 2.21
C LEU A 283 -1.71 1.01 2.08
N GLY A 284 -0.97 0.86 3.18
CA GLY A 284 0.41 0.36 3.19
C GLY A 284 1.46 1.39 2.74
N VAL A 285 1.08 2.67 2.65
CA VAL A 285 1.97 3.77 2.25
C VAL A 285 2.48 4.59 3.44
N LEU A 286 1.92 4.37 4.63
CA LEU A 286 2.48 4.80 5.91
C LEU A 286 2.61 3.63 6.89
N THR A 287 3.46 3.80 7.90
CA THR A 287 3.73 2.81 8.93
C THR A 287 3.99 3.46 10.30
N PHE A 288 4.06 2.68 11.37
CA PHE A 288 4.28 3.22 12.72
C PHE A 288 5.71 3.74 12.88
N GLY A 289 5.82 5.04 13.13
CA GLY A 289 7.01 5.73 13.62
C GLY A 289 7.07 5.72 15.15
N GLU A 290 7.85 6.62 15.73
CA GLU A 290 7.97 6.73 17.19
C GLU A 290 6.77 7.45 17.82
N ARG A 291 6.63 7.33 19.14
CA ARG A 291 5.68 8.15 19.89
C ARG A 291 6.31 9.48 20.27
N ASP A 292 5.53 10.55 20.17
CA ASP A 292 5.96 11.85 20.67
C ASP A 292 5.89 11.93 22.21
N PHE A 293 6.35 13.05 22.78
CA PHE A 293 6.34 13.26 24.23
C PHE A 293 4.92 13.25 24.86
N MET A 294 3.88 13.41 24.05
CA MET A 294 2.48 13.33 24.48
C MET A 294 1.89 11.91 24.32
N GLY A 295 2.69 10.95 23.84
CA GLY A 295 2.27 9.58 23.60
C GLY A 295 1.55 9.35 22.27
N ARG A 296 1.47 10.37 21.41
CA ARG A 296 0.84 10.26 20.08
C ARG A 296 1.75 9.49 19.14
N LEU A 297 1.15 8.61 18.36
CA LEU A 297 1.85 7.82 17.36
C LEU A 297 2.20 8.70 16.15
N THR A 298 3.48 8.70 15.79
CA THR A 298 3.94 9.27 14.52
C THR A 298 3.73 8.26 13.41
N LEU A 299 3.26 8.70 12.24
CA LEU A 299 3.24 7.90 11.02
C LEU A 299 4.33 8.37 10.06
N GLN A 300 5.01 7.42 9.43
CA GLN A 300 6.15 7.70 8.55
C GLN A 300 6.13 6.83 7.29
N ILE A 301 6.88 7.26 6.28
CA ILE A 301 7.13 6.47 5.08
C ILE A 301 8.05 5.29 5.45
N PRO A 302 7.70 4.03 5.14
CA PRO A 302 8.49 2.87 5.56
C PRO A 302 9.87 2.83 4.88
N ASN A 303 9.94 3.11 3.58
CA ASN A 303 11.15 2.90 2.79
C ASN A 303 11.20 3.79 1.54
N LEU A 304 12.32 3.70 0.80
CA LEU A 304 12.54 4.52 -0.40
C LEU A 304 11.60 4.20 -1.56
N VAL A 305 11.11 2.96 -1.65
CA VAL A 305 10.15 2.59 -2.70
C VAL A 305 8.82 3.30 -2.48
N ILE A 306 8.33 3.36 -1.24
CA ILE A 306 7.11 4.11 -0.96
C ILE A 306 7.35 5.62 -1.07
N ARG A 307 8.52 6.13 -0.63
CA ARG A 307 8.87 7.55 -0.77
C ARG A 307 8.81 8.01 -2.22
N ARG A 308 9.30 7.19 -3.15
CA ARG A 308 9.20 7.41 -4.58
C ARG A 308 7.76 7.67 -5.02
N LEU A 309 6.80 6.86 -4.56
CA LEU A 309 5.39 7.00 -4.95
C LEU A 309 4.80 8.36 -4.51
N TYR A 310 5.16 8.85 -3.33
CA TYR A 310 4.77 10.18 -2.87
C TYR A 310 5.35 11.29 -3.77
N LEU A 311 6.62 11.18 -4.13
CA LEU A 311 7.31 12.16 -4.97
C LEU A 311 6.79 12.17 -6.41
N GLU A 312 6.56 10.99 -7.00
CA GLU A 312 5.92 10.86 -8.31
C GLU A 312 4.54 11.53 -8.28
N ARG A 313 3.74 11.29 -7.23
CA ARG A 313 2.42 11.91 -7.11
C ARG A 313 2.48 13.42 -6.96
N LEU A 314 3.41 13.95 -6.17
CA LEU A 314 3.60 15.40 -6.06
C LEU A 314 4.06 16.01 -7.39
N GLN A 315 4.95 15.35 -8.12
CA GLN A 315 5.38 15.79 -9.44
C GLN A 315 4.19 15.89 -10.39
N GLU A 316 3.31 14.88 -10.43
CA GLU A 316 2.11 14.90 -11.27
C GLU A 316 1.16 16.06 -10.92
N MET A 317 1.02 16.38 -9.64
CA MET A 317 0.11 17.42 -9.18
C MET A 317 0.67 18.84 -9.40
N LEU A 318 1.95 19.05 -9.12
CA LEU A 318 2.60 20.35 -9.18
C LEU A 318 3.04 20.70 -10.60
N LEU A 319 3.43 19.69 -11.39
CA LEU A 319 4.04 19.84 -12.71
C LEU A 319 3.29 18.96 -13.74
N PRO A 320 1.98 19.19 -13.96
CA PRO A 320 1.14 18.30 -14.76
C PRO A 320 1.39 18.40 -16.28
N LYS A 321 2.07 19.45 -16.76
CA LYS A 321 2.24 19.69 -18.20
C LYS A 321 3.38 18.86 -18.78
N TYR A 322 3.24 18.49 -20.04
CA TYR A 322 4.28 17.77 -20.77
C TYR A 322 5.60 18.56 -20.81
N GLU A 323 5.52 19.87 -21.05
CA GLU A 323 6.69 20.74 -21.13
C GLU A 323 7.44 20.82 -19.79
N ASP A 324 6.72 20.75 -18.67
CA ASP A 324 7.34 20.75 -17.34
C ASP A 324 8.14 19.45 -17.13
N ARG A 325 7.58 18.30 -17.52
CA ARG A 325 8.27 17.00 -17.40
C ARG A 325 9.52 16.90 -18.27
N GLU A 326 9.45 17.38 -19.51
CA GLU A 326 10.62 17.41 -20.41
C GLU A 326 11.71 18.35 -19.88
N SER A 327 11.32 19.52 -19.36
CA SER A 327 12.25 20.49 -18.79
C SER A 327 12.96 19.91 -17.56
N ILE A 328 12.21 19.31 -16.63
CA ILE A 328 12.75 18.62 -15.44
C ILE A 328 13.76 17.56 -15.84
N ARG A 329 13.43 16.72 -16.84
CA ARG A 329 14.35 15.68 -17.31
C ARG A 329 15.68 16.27 -17.77
N HIS A 330 15.64 17.30 -18.61
CA HIS A 330 16.86 17.94 -19.12
C HIS A 330 17.66 18.67 -18.02
N ILE A 331 16.98 19.33 -17.08
CA ILE A 331 17.61 20.00 -15.94
C ILE A 331 18.30 18.99 -15.02
N ALA A 332 17.60 17.90 -14.69
CA ALA A 332 18.14 16.84 -13.85
C ALA A 332 19.34 16.15 -14.54
N GLU A 333 19.23 15.82 -15.83
CA GLU A 333 20.33 15.27 -16.63
C GLU A 333 21.55 16.20 -16.65
N HIS A 334 21.33 17.50 -16.86
CA HIS A 334 22.40 18.49 -16.81
C HIS A 334 23.08 18.51 -15.44
N PHE A 335 22.29 18.60 -14.37
CA PHE A 335 22.80 18.59 -13.00
C PHE A 335 23.61 17.33 -12.68
N TYR A 336 23.14 16.14 -13.10
CA TYR A 336 23.88 14.88 -12.87
C TYR A 336 25.24 14.84 -13.60
N HIS A 337 25.36 15.54 -14.73
CA HIS A 337 26.59 15.57 -15.52
C HIS A 337 27.55 16.68 -15.08
N SER A 338 27.07 17.90 -14.88
CA SER A 338 27.89 19.09 -14.64
C SER A 338 28.03 19.46 -13.16
N GLY A 339 27.10 19.02 -12.31
CA GLY A 339 26.95 19.52 -10.94
C GLY A 339 26.43 20.96 -10.87
N ASP A 340 26.03 21.56 -12.00
CA ASP A 340 25.53 22.93 -12.06
C ASP A 340 24.07 22.99 -11.58
N ILE A 341 23.86 23.73 -10.49
CA ILE A 341 22.57 23.88 -9.81
C ILE A 341 21.77 25.07 -10.34
N GLU A 342 22.38 25.99 -11.10
CA GLU A 342 21.73 27.24 -11.53
C GLU A 342 20.45 26.99 -12.35
N PRO A 343 20.42 26.08 -13.36
CA PRO A 343 19.20 25.77 -14.10
C PRO A 343 18.08 25.17 -13.24
N LEU A 344 18.46 24.49 -12.15
CA LEU A 344 17.51 23.90 -11.20
C LEU A 344 16.88 24.98 -10.33
N CYS A 345 17.68 25.92 -9.81
CA CYS A 345 17.19 27.07 -9.06
C CYS A 345 16.25 27.94 -9.91
N ASP A 346 16.64 28.25 -11.15
CA ASP A 346 15.82 29.05 -12.09
C ASP A 346 14.44 28.41 -12.33
N PHE A 347 14.41 27.09 -12.48
CA PHE A 347 13.16 26.35 -12.66
C PHE A 347 12.29 26.35 -11.40
N VAL A 348 12.89 26.16 -10.22
CA VAL A 348 12.17 26.22 -8.94
C VAL A 348 11.57 27.62 -8.75
N GLU A 349 12.33 28.68 -9.01
CA GLU A 349 11.86 30.06 -8.88
C GLU A 349 10.75 30.39 -9.88
N THR A 350 10.94 30.03 -11.14
CA THR A 350 10.04 30.45 -12.23
C THR A 350 8.78 29.60 -12.31
N ARG A 351 8.86 28.30 -12.01
CA ARG A 351 7.75 27.36 -12.23
C ARG A 351 7.19 26.83 -10.91
N PHE A 352 8.05 26.45 -9.97
CA PHE A 352 7.60 25.84 -8.72
C PHE A 352 6.98 26.89 -7.80
N PHE A 353 7.62 28.03 -7.55
CA PHE A 353 7.06 29.09 -6.69
C PHE A 353 5.84 29.80 -7.28
N GLN A 354 5.72 29.91 -8.61
CA GLN A 354 4.49 30.43 -9.24
C GLN A 354 3.24 29.59 -8.94
N VAL A 355 3.40 28.27 -8.70
CA VAL A 355 2.29 27.40 -8.26
C VAL A 355 1.84 27.76 -6.83
N PHE A 356 2.74 28.26 -5.98
CA PHE A 356 2.44 28.66 -4.59
C PHE A 356 2.07 30.14 -4.42
N ASP A 357 2.35 30.99 -5.41
CA ASP A 357 2.21 32.46 -5.35
C ASP A 357 0.78 32.97 -5.09
N ASN A 358 -0.27 32.19 -5.40
CA ASN A 358 -1.66 32.68 -5.33
C ASN A 358 -2.40 32.42 -4.01
N ARG A 359 -1.90 31.57 -3.09
CA ARG A 359 -2.56 31.34 -1.78
C ARG A 359 -1.64 31.04 -0.58
N ASP A 360 -0.37 30.66 -0.78
CA ASP A 360 0.38 29.90 0.22
C ASP A 360 1.79 30.43 0.56
N TYR A 361 2.02 31.74 0.54
CA TYR A 361 3.29 32.33 1.05
C TYR A 361 3.60 32.00 2.52
N ARG A 362 2.62 31.48 3.29
CA ARG A 362 2.85 30.97 4.66
C ARG A 362 3.62 29.65 4.70
N TRP A 363 3.81 29.00 3.55
CA TRP A 363 4.41 27.67 3.40
C TRP A 363 5.78 27.73 2.72
N ALA A 364 6.27 28.91 2.32
CA ALA A 364 7.65 29.10 1.82
C ALA A 364 8.67 28.92 2.96
N ASN A 365 8.82 27.68 3.42
CA ASN A 365 9.81 27.23 4.37
C ASN A 365 10.77 26.25 3.66
N GLU A 366 11.80 25.81 4.39
CA GLU A 366 12.79 24.86 3.92
C GLU A 366 12.17 23.57 3.36
N LEU A 367 11.04 23.12 3.91
CA LEU A 367 10.32 21.94 3.44
C LEU A 367 9.86 22.10 1.98
N VAL A 368 9.33 23.26 1.58
CA VAL A 368 8.88 23.47 0.20
C VAL A 368 10.07 23.42 -0.77
N ILE A 369 11.21 24.00 -0.37
CA ILE A 369 12.44 23.92 -1.16
C ILE A 369 12.92 22.47 -1.23
N LYS A 370 13.09 21.78 -0.10
CA LYS A 370 13.46 20.35 -0.04
C LYS A 370 12.54 19.52 -0.93
N THR A 371 11.23 19.70 -0.84
CA THR A 371 10.23 18.99 -1.65
C THR A 371 10.39 19.29 -3.14
N ALA A 372 10.67 20.54 -3.53
CA ALA A 372 10.92 20.91 -4.92
C ALA A 372 12.13 20.16 -5.49
N PHE A 373 13.26 20.22 -4.77
CA PHE A 373 14.48 19.54 -5.16
C PHE A 373 14.30 18.02 -5.22
N LEU A 374 13.64 17.42 -4.21
CA LEU A 374 13.28 16.01 -4.21
C LEU A 374 12.44 15.67 -5.45
N THR A 375 11.39 16.44 -5.74
CA THR A 375 10.47 16.18 -6.86
C THR A 375 11.15 16.27 -8.23
N ILE A 376 12.17 17.11 -8.37
CA ILE A 376 12.89 17.32 -9.64
C ILE A 376 14.05 16.32 -9.80
N LEU A 377 14.79 16.04 -8.71
CA LEU A 377 16.01 15.23 -8.73
C LEU A 377 15.79 13.75 -8.35
N PHE A 378 14.57 13.33 -7.99
CA PHE A 378 14.36 11.94 -7.57
C PHE A 378 14.61 10.97 -8.74
N ASN A 379 15.69 10.19 -8.63
CA ASN A 379 16.06 9.18 -9.61
C ASN A 379 16.72 7.96 -8.94
N ASP A 380 15.89 6.98 -8.58
CA ASP A 380 16.30 5.73 -7.93
C ASP A 380 16.99 4.73 -8.85
N ILE A 381 17.05 5.02 -10.16
CA ILE A 381 17.86 4.24 -11.11
C ILE A 381 19.34 4.51 -10.84
N PHE A 382 19.70 5.76 -10.54
CA PHE A 382 21.10 6.18 -10.40
C PHE A 382 21.54 6.44 -8.96
N TYR A 383 20.61 6.91 -8.12
CA TYR A 383 20.94 7.39 -6.78
C TYR A 383 20.03 6.78 -5.72
N VAL A 384 20.63 6.48 -4.57
CA VAL A 384 19.91 6.38 -3.30
C VAL A 384 19.81 7.81 -2.78
N MET A 385 18.61 8.37 -2.85
CA MET A 385 18.34 9.69 -2.31
C MET A 385 17.97 9.57 -0.83
N ASP A 386 18.72 10.26 0.02
CA ASP A 386 18.50 10.27 1.46
C ASP A 386 18.40 11.71 1.96
N SER A 387 17.38 12.01 2.76
CA SER A 387 17.22 13.29 3.45
C SER A 387 17.81 13.15 4.84
N GLU A 388 18.68 14.06 5.27
CA GLU A 388 19.28 14.07 6.61
C GLU A 388 20.35 13.00 6.85
N GLN A 389 21.17 12.73 5.84
CA GLN A 389 22.32 11.84 6.01
C GLN A 389 23.32 12.46 7.00
N GLU A 390 23.65 11.73 8.07
CA GLU A 390 24.70 12.13 9.00
C GLU A 390 26.07 12.08 8.30
N LEU A 391 26.70 13.24 8.19
CA LEU A 391 28.07 13.43 7.71
C LEU A 391 28.98 13.70 8.91
N ASN A 392 30.28 13.42 8.77
CA ASN A 392 31.29 13.57 9.84
C ASN A 392 31.31 14.95 10.55
N LYS A 393 30.64 15.98 10.02
CA LYS A 393 30.49 17.32 10.62
C LYS A 393 29.09 17.96 10.39
N GLY A 394 28.01 17.20 10.52
CA GLY A 394 26.63 17.73 10.46
C GLY A 394 25.68 16.82 9.68
N TYR A 395 24.45 17.29 9.44
CA TYR A 395 23.46 16.59 8.63
C TYR A 395 23.34 17.25 7.26
N ALA A 396 23.27 16.46 6.19
CA ALA A 396 22.97 16.96 4.86
C ALA A 396 21.46 17.01 4.65
N ASP A 397 20.92 18.16 4.23
CA ASP A 397 19.48 18.34 3.95
C ASP A 397 18.97 17.41 2.85
N LEU A 398 19.79 17.20 1.82
CA LEU A 398 19.55 16.27 0.73
C LEU A 398 20.88 15.63 0.33
N SER A 399 20.90 14.32 0.16
CA SER A 399 22.02 13.58 -0.38
C SER A 399 21.59 12.72 -1.56
N LEU A 400 22.40 12.74 -2.62
CA LEU A 400 22.27 11.89 -3.80
C LEU A 400 23.46 10.92 -3.80
N ILE A 401 23.25 9.72 -3.27
CA ILE A 401 24.32 8.72 -3.14
C ILE A 401 24.27 7.81 -4.37
N VAL A 402 25.33 7.77 -5.16
CA VAL A 402 25.39 6.86 -6.33
C VAL A 402 25.12 5.43 -5.87
N ARG A 403 24.22 4.74 -6.56
CA ARG A 403 23.90 3.35 -6.26
C ARG A 403 25.15 2.47 -6.39
N PRO A 404 25.42 1.58 -5.42
CA PRO A 404 26.66 0.80 -5.40
C PRO A 404 26.89 -0.07 -6.65
N ASP A 405 25.82 -0.52 -7.30
CA ASP A 405 25.87 -1.36 -8.50
C ASP A 405 26.12 -0.61 -9.81
N ILE A 406 26.18 0.72 -9.74
CA ILE A 406 26.43 1.54 -10.90
C ILE A 406 27.94 1.78 -10.98
N PRO A 407 28.57 1.49 -12.13
CA PRO A 407 29.96 1.84 -12.34
C PRO A 407 30.14 3.32 -12.04
N LYS A 408 31.07 3.67 -11.14
CA LYS A 408 31.36 5.07 -10.80
C LYS A 408 31.49 5.85 -12.10
N LEU A 409 30.52 6.74 -12.38
CA LEU A 409 30.68 7.74 -13.41
C LEU A 409 31.90 8.55 -12.99
N SER A 410 32.95 8.50 -13.81
CA SER A 410 34.10 9.37 -13.64
C SER A 410 33.61 10.80 -13.85
N HIS A 411 33.22 11.48 -12.76
CA HIS A 411 33.05 12.91 -12.77
C HIS A 411 34.42 13.52 -13.07
N SER A 412 34.56 14.05 -14.28
CA SER A 412 35.75 14.76 -14.77
C SER A 412 35.78 16.19 -14.26
#